data_AF-A0A0M1JJV6-F1
#
_entry.id   AF-A0A0M1JJV6-F1
#
_cell.length_a   1.000
_cell.length_b   1.000
_cell.length_c   1.000
_cell.angle_alpha   90.00
_cell.angle_beta   90.00
_cell.angle_gamma   90.00
#
_symmetry.space_group_name_H-M   'P 1'
#
loop_
_entity.id
_entity.type
_entity.pdbx_description
1 polymer ?
#
loop_
_entity_poly.entity_id
_entity_poly.type
_entity_poly.pdbx_seq_one_letter_code
_entity_poly.pdbx_strand_id
1 'polypeptide(L)'
;MYIEIPDLKGLREFGLITGAMFIGLFGLILPWLLKVTMPLWPWIIAGILWSLALLIPYGLKWIYYGWMLVAMGIGWINTRLILIIVFYLIMTPMGLLMRLFNQNPLKNKPSHVISYRHITQLRSPKHMEYPF
;
A
#
# COMPACT_ATOMS: atom_id res chain seq x y z
N MET A 1 17.55 -1.00 2.15
CA MET A 1 16.85 -0.62 0.90
C MET A 1 17.78 0.34 0.17
N TYR A 2 18.44 -0.14 -0.88
CA TYR A 2 19.37 0.68 -1.67
C TYR A 2 18.57 1.38 -2.77
N ILE A 3 18.69 2.69 -2.87
CA ILE A 3 18.07 3.46 -3.97
C ILE A 3 19.07 3.44 -5.12
N GLU A 4 18.76 2.71 -6.18
CA GLU A 4 19.59 2.70 -7.38
C GLU A 4 19.57 4.09 -8.00
N ILE A 5 20.75 4.69 -8.15
CA ILE A 5 20.87 6.01 -8.77
C ILE A 5 20.78 5.81 -10.28
N PRO A 6 19.80 6.42 -10.96
CA PRO A 6 19.65 6.27 -12.39
C PRO A 6 20.81 6.92 -13.16
N ASP A 7 21.02 6.45 -14.38
CA ASP A 7 21.97 7.05 -15.31
C ASP A 7 21.60 8.52 -15.63
N LEU A 8 22.51 9.28 -16.24
CA LEU A 8 22.34 10.70 -16.54
C LEU A 8 21.03 10.99 -17.29
N LYS A 9 20.64 10.11 -18.24
CA LYS A 9 19.36 10.23 -18.95
C LYS A 9 18.16 10.12 -18.02
N GLY A 10 18.19 9.19 -17.07
CA GLY A 10 17.12 9.00 -16.10
C GLY A 10 16.99 10.17 -15.12
N LEU A 11 18.11 10.77 -14.69
CA LEU A 11 18.09 11.99 -13.87
C LEU A 11 17.46 13.18 -14.62
N ARG A 12 17.73 13.31 -15.93
CA ARG A 12 17.09 14.33 -16.77
C ARG A 12 15.60 14.13 -16.87
N GLU A 13 15.19 12.91 -17.19
CA GLU A 13 13.79 12.54 -17.35
C GLU A 13 13.01 12.75 -16.05
N PHE A 14 13.59 12.38 -14.91
CA PHE A 14 13.05 12.70 -13.60
C PHE A 14 12.81 14.21 -13.41
N GLY A 15 13.83 15.04 -13.62
CA GLY A 15 13.69 16.50 -13.45
C GLY A 15 12.63 17.10 -14.37
N LEU A 16 12.56 16.64 -15.62
CA LEU A 16 11.56 17.08 -16.59
C LEU A 16 10.13 16.69 -16.19
N ILE A 17 9.92 15.40 -15.90
CA ILE A 17 8.60 14.85 -15.51
C ILE A 17 8.14 15.48 -14.20
N THR A 18 9.00 15.56 -13.19
CA THR A 18 8.65 16.15 -11.90
C THR A 18 8.33 17.64 -12.04
N GLY A 19 9.11 18.42 -12.80
CA GLY A 19 8.77 19.83 -13.06
C GLY A 19 7.43 19.99 -13.79
N ALA A 20 7.16 19.16 -14.81
CA ALA A 20 5.87 19.16 -15.52
C ALA A 20 4.71 18.78 -14.58
N MET A 21 4.92 17.82 -13.70
CA MET A 21 3.95 17.42 -12.67
C MET A 21 3.64 18.58 -11.72
N PHE A 22 4.65 19.33 -11.26
CA PHE A 22 4.44 20.49 -10.38
C PHE A 22 3.62 21.59 -11.05
N ILE A 23 3.94 21.95 -12.29
CA ILE A 23 3.14 22.92 -13.06
C ILE A 23 1.72 22.39 -13.29
N GLY A 24 1.57 21.15 -13.75
CA GLY A 24 0.27 20.56 -14.04
C GLY A 24 -0.64 20.50 -12.81
N LEU A 25 -0.16 19.91 -11.71
CA LEU A 25 -0.96 19.75 -10.49
C LEU A 25 -1.15 21.06 -9.73
N PHE A 26 -0.06 21.73 -9.37
CA PHE A 26 -0.11 22.89 -8.46
C PHE A 26 -0.23 24.22 -9.19
N GLY A 27 0.26 24.30 -10.43
CA GLY A 27 0.16 25.50 -11.25
C GLY A 27 -1.14 25.60 -12.04
N LEU A 28 -1.77 24.48 -12.43
CA LEU A 28 -2.96 24.47 -13.30
C LEU A 28 -4.18 23.83 -12.64
N ILE A 29 -4.13 22.54 -12.30
CA ILE A 29 -5.29 21.76 -11.87
C ILE A 29 -5.84 22.23 -10.52
N LEU A 30 -4.99 22.36 -9.50
CA LEU A 30 -5.42 22.76 -8.15
C LEU A 30 -5.99 24.17 -8.10
N PRO A 31 -5.33 25.22 -8.65
CA PRO A 31 -5.88 26.57 -8.65
C PRO A 31 -7.19 26.64 -9.44
N TRP A 32 -7.30 25.90 -10.55
CA TRP A 32 -8.54 25.82 -11.33
C TRP A 32 -9.68 25.17 -10.53
N LEU A 33 -9.42 24.04 -9.86
CA LEU A 33 -10.42 23.32 -9.08
C LEU A 33 -10.88 24.10 -7.84
N LEU A 34 -9.94 24.78 -7.18
CA LEU A 34 -10.19 25.56 -5.97
C LEU A 34 -10.61 27.01 -6.26
N LYS A 35 -10.63 27.43 -7.54
CA LYS A 35 -10.89 28.81 -7.99
C LYS A 35 -9.99 29.85 -7.29
N VAL A 36 -8.73 29.51 -7.08
CA VAL A 36 -7.70 30.37 -6.46
C VAL A 36 -6.84 31.00 -7.54
N THR A 37 -6.19 32.11 -7.23
CA THR A 37 -5.19 32.73 -8.11
C THR A 37 -4.07 31.73 -8.45
N MET A 38 -3.60 31.79 -9.71
CA MET A 38 -2.51 30.92 -10.16
C MET A 38 -1.24 31.21 -9.36
N PRO A 39 -0.72 30.27 -8.57
CA PRO A 39 0.48 30.48 -7.80
C PRO A 39 1.70 30.46 -8.73
N LEU A 40 2.66 31.36 -8.49
CA LEU A 40 3.90 31.45 -9.26
C LEU A 40 4.95 30.42 -8.82
N TRP A 41 4.90 29.95 -7.57
CA TRP A 41 5.91 29.05 -7.01
C TRP A 41 6.11 27.73 -7.78
N PRO A 42 5.09 27.05 -8.34
CA PRO A 42 5.30 25.79 -9.08
C PRO A 42 6.11 26.00 -10.35
N TRP A 43 5.94 27.16 -11.02
CA TRP A 43 6.69 27.54 -12.21
C TRP A 43 8.16 27.79 -11.89
N ILE A 44 8.45 28.43 -10.76
CA ILE A 44 9.82 28.67 -10.28
C ILE A 44 10.51 27.33 -9.99
N ILE A 45 9.85 26.43 -9.25
CA ILE A 45 10.41 25.10 -8.95
C ILE A 45 10.65 24.31 -10.22
N ALA A 46 9.70 24.29 -11.17
CA ALA A 46 9.87 23.61 -12.43
C ALA A 46 11.03 24.19 -13.26
N GLY A 47 11.17 25.52 -13.31
CA GLY A 47 12.30 26.19 -13.97
C GLY A 47 13.65 25.80 -13.38
N ILE A 48 13.76 25.74 -12.04
CA ILE A 48 14.95 25.25 -11.34
C ILE A 48 15.21 23.78 -11.69
N LEU A 49 14.22 22.90 -11.60
CA LEU A 49 14.38 21.47 -11.91
C LEU A 49 14.76 21.23 -13.37
N TRP A 50 14.15 21.95 -14.31
CA TRP A 50 14.44 21.82 -15.73
C TRP A 50 15.81 22.38 -16.10
N SER A 51 16.21 23.51 -15.53
CA SER A 51 17.57 24.04 -15.72
C SER A 51 18.64 23.09 -15.18
N LEU A 52 18.44 22.52 -13.99
CA LEU A 52 19.31 21.47 -13.44
C LEU A 52 19.32 20.22 -14.32
N ALA A 53 18.17 19.78 -14.84
CA ALA A 53 18.08 18.60 -15.72
C ALA A 53 18.88 18.82 -17.01
N LEU A 54 18.72 19.97 -17.66
CA LEU A 54 19.34 20.24 -18.95
C LEU A 54 20.84 20.54 -18.82
N LEU A 55 21.23 21.37 -17.85
CA LEU A 55 22.60 21.87 -17.72
C LEU A 55 23.50 20.91 -16.92
N ILE A 56 23.05 20.46 -15.74
CA ILE A 56 23.89 19.69 -14.81
C ILE A 56 23.06 18.56 -14.15
N PRO A 57 22.74 17.49 -14.90
CA PRO A 57 21.86 16.42 -14.42
C PRO A 57 22.40 15.71 -13.18
N TYR A 58 23.72 15.70 -12.97
CA TYR A 58 24.31 15.10 -11.78
C TYR A 58 23.90 15.82 -10.48
N GLY A 59 23.56 17.11 -10.54
CA GLY A 59 23.06 17.86 -9.38
C GLY A 59 21.69 17.37 -8.87
N LEU A 60 20.88 16.76 -9.74
CA LEU A 60 19.58 16.18 -9.38
C LEU A 60 19.70 14.92 -8.52
N LYS A 61 20.88 14.30 -8.43
CA LYS A 61 21.08 13.05 -7.68
C LYS A 61 20.62 13.14 -6.23
N TRP A 62 20.96 14.22 -5.53
CA TRP A 62 20.58 14.40 -4.11
C TRP A 62 19.09 14.66 -3.95
N ILE A 63 18.51 15.45 -4.85
CA ILE A 63 17.06 15.72 -4.88
C ILE A 63 16.28 14.44 -5.16
N TYR A 64 16.71 13.66 -6.16
CA TYR A 64 16.14 12.36 -6.51
C TYR A 64 16.17 11.41 -5.33
N TYR A 65 17.31 11.30 -4.64
CA TYR A 65 17.45 10.43 -3.48
C TYR A 65 16.48 10.80 -2.36
N GLY A 66 16.39 12.09 -2.02
CA GLY A 66 15.43 12.59 -1.03
C GLY A 66 13.98 12.33 -1.43
N TRP A 67 13.65 12.59 -2.69
CA TRP A 67 12.32 12.32 -3.25
C TRP A 67 11.96 10.83 -3.16
N MET A 68 12.91 9.95 -3.44
CA MET A 68 12.67 8.51 -3.42
C MET A 68 12.48 7.96 -2.01
N LEU A 69 13.15 8.51 -1.00
CA LEU A 69 12.86 8.18 0.40
C LEU A 69 11.40 8.49 0.75
N VAL A 70 10.89 9.65 0.34
CA VAL A 70 9.49 10.03 0.56
C VAL A 70 8.55 9.07 -0.15
N ALA A 71 8.80 8.80 -1.43
CA ALA A 71 7.98 7.88 -2.22
C ALA A 71 7.93 6.45 -1.62
N MET A 72 9.05 5.96 -1.09
CA MET A 72 9.09 4.67 -0.38
C MET A 72 8.25 4.69 0.90
N GLY A 73 8.32 5.78 1.68
CA GLY A 73 7.47 5.97 2.85
C GLY A 73 5.98 5.95 2.50
N ILE A 74 5.60 6.68 1.45
CA ILE A 74 4.22 6.69 0.93
C ILE A 74 3.81 5.29 0.45
N GLY A 75 4.68 4.58 -0.27
CA GLY A 75 4.42 3.22 -0.74
C GLY A 75 4.20 2.22 0.41
N TRP A 76 4.99 2.33 1.48
CA TRP A 76 4.83 1.52 2.69
C TRP A 76 3.48 1.77 3.37
N ILE A 77 3.03 3.03 3.46
CA ILE A 77 1.71 3.37 3.99
C ILE A 77 0.61 2.82 3.07
N ASN A 78 0.74 3.02 1.75
CA ASN A 78 -0.25 2.62 0.77
C ASN A 78 -0.57 1.11 0.82
N THR A 79 0.46 0.26 0.88
CA THR A 79 0.26 -1.20 0.97
C THR A 79 -0.53 -1.61 2.22
N ARG A 80 -0.24 -1.02 3.39
CA ARG A 80 -1.00 -1.29 4.62
C ARG A 80 -2.41 -0.72 4.56
N LEU A 81 -2.56 0.48 4.01
CA LEU A 81 -3.84 1.16 3.91
C LEU A 81 -4.80 0.36 3.01
N ILE A 82 -4.33 -0.10 1.85
CA ILE A 82 -5.12 -0.98 0.96
C ILE A 82 -5.52 -2.26 1.69
N LEU A 83 -4.58 -2.93 2.38
CA LEU A 83 -4.88 -4.17 3.11
C LEU A 83 -5.91 -3.95 4.22
N ILE A 84 -5.79 -2.86 4.98
CA ILE A 84 -6.76 -2.48 6.02
C ILE A 84 -8.14 -2.27 5.38
N ILE A 85 -8.21 -1.47 4.32
CA ILE A 85 -9.48 -1.17 3.64
C ILE A 85 -10.13 -2.48 3.15
N VAL A 86 -9.38 -3.32 2.43
CA VAL A 86 -9.89 -4.60 1.90
C VAL A 86 -10.35 -5.51 3.04
N PHE A 87 -9.56 -5.64 4.11
CA PHE A 87 -9.93 -6.46 5.25
C PHE A 87 -11.23 -5.99 5.89
N TYR A 88 -11.36 -4.69 6.18
CA TYR A 88 -12.56 -4.15 6.81
C TYR A 88 -13.77 -4.12 5.88
N LEU A 89 -13.58 -3.95 4.57
CA LEU A 89 -14.66 -3.91 3.60
C LEU A 89 -15.19 -5.30 3.25
N ILE A 90 -14.38 -6.36 3.38
CA ILE A 90 -14.80 -7.73 3.06
C ILE A 90 -15.03 -8.55 4.33
N MET A 91 -14.01 -8.71 5.18
CA MET A 91 -14.07 -9.62 6.32
C MET A 91 -15.04 -9.14 7.40
N THR A 92 -15.06 -7.84 7.68
CA THR A 92 -15.95 -7.29 8.73
C THR A 92 -17.44 -7.43 8.38
N PRO A 93 -17.93 -7.02 7.20
CA PRO A 93 -19.33 -7.23 6.86
C PRO A 93 -19.65 -8.72 6.68
N MET A 94 -18.73 -9.55 6.19
CA MET A 94 -18.95 -10.99 6.15
C MET A 94 -19.21 -11.56 7.56
N GLY A 95 -18.37 -11.21 8.55
CA GLY A 95 -18.58 -11.61 9.93
C GLY A 95 -19.88 -11.06 10.53
N LEU A 96 -20.26 -9.83 10.17
CA LEU A 96 -21.51 -9.22 10.61
C LEU A 96 -22.73 -9.94 10.00
N LEU A 97 -22.70 -10.23 8.69
CA LEU A 97 -23.73 -10.98 7.99
C LEU A 97 -23.87 -12.39 8.59
N MET A 98 -22.77 -13.06 8.88
CA MET A 98 -22.79 -14.37 9.54
C MET A 98 -23.45 -14.30 10.93
N ARG A 99 -23.21 -13.24 11.71
CA ARG A 99 -23.91 -13.00 12.97
C ARG A 99 -25.41 -12.73 12.76
N LEU A 100 -25.77 -11.91 11.78
CA LEU A 100 -27.17 -11.58 11.46
C LEU A 100 -27.96 -12.81 11.00
N PHE A 101 -27.37 -13.67 10.18
CA PHE A 101 -27.98 -14.92 9.71
C PHE A 101 -27.77 -16.10 10.68
N ASN A 102 -27.23 -15.84 11.88
CA ASN A 102 -26.91 -16.84 12.89
C ASN A 102 -26.08 -18.03 12.35
N GLN A 103 -25.29 -17.79 11.30
CA GLN A 103 -24.40 -18.75 10.67
C GLN A 103 -23.09 -18.76 11.44
N ASN A 104 -22.99 -19.67 12.40
CA ASN A 104 -21.75 -19.90 13.12
C ASN A 104 -20.97 -21.04 12.44
N PRO A 105 -19.81 -20.77 11.81
CA PRO A 105 -18.97 -21.82 11.20
C PRO A 105 -18.33 -22.69 12.29
N LEU A 106 -18.17 -22.14 13.49
CA LEU A 106 -17.74 -22.83 14.70
C LEU A 106 -19.00 -23.39 15.39
N LYS A 107 -19.74 -24.29 14.72
CA LYS A 107 -20.95 -24.94 15.28
C LYS A 107 -20.70 -25.70 16.59
N ASN A 108 -19.43 -25.92 16.95
CA ASN A 108 -19.03 -26.69 18.13
C ASN A 108 -18.44 -25.77 19.20
N LYS A 109 -19.28 -24.92 19.82
CA LYS A 109 -18.95 -24.35 21.14
C LYS A 109 -19.66 -25.18 22.19
N PRO A 110 -18.96 -26.04 22.94
CA PRO A 110 -19.62 -26.72 24.04
C PRO A 110 -19.79 -25.70 25.17
N SER A 111 -21.03 -25.54 25.64
CA SER A 111 -21.47 -24.40 26.45
C SER A 111 -20.93 -24.40 27.89
N HIS A 112 -20.56 -25.55 28.42
CA HIS A 112 -19.89 -25.71 29.72
C HIS A 112 -19.31 -27.12 29.81
N VAL A 113 -18.00 -27.27 29.59
CA VAL A 113 -17.33 -28.56 29.81
C VAL A 113 -15.97 -28.34 30.44
N ILE A 114 -15.69 -29.17 31.44
CA ILE A 114 -14.44 -29.19 32.22
C ILE A 114 -13.25 -29.63 31.34
N SER A 115 -13.51 -30.31 30.21
CA SER A 115 -12.47 -30.75 29.28
C SER A 115 -12.97 -30.80 27.84
N TYR A 116 -12.12 -30.39 26.91
CA TYR A 116 -12.29 -30.57 25.45
C TYR A 116 -11.88 -31.97 24.97
N ARG A 117 -11.48 -32.86 25.89
CA ARG A 117 -11.00 -34.20 25.55
C ARG A 117 -12.14 -35.04 24.95
N HIS A 118 -12.08 -35.31 23.66
CA HIS A 118 -12.87 -36.38 23.05
C HIS A 118 -12.30 -37.72 23.52
N ILE A 119 -13.08 -38.48 24.28
CA ILE A 119 -12.72 -39.85 24.63
C ILE A 119 -12.89 -40.69 23.35
N THR A 120 -11.76 -41.05 22.74
CA THR A 120 -11.75 -41.95 21.59
C THR A 120 -12.29 -43.31 22.02
N GLN A 121 -13.25 -43.85 21.27
CA GLN A 121 -13.75 -45.20 21.50
C GLN A 121 -12.59 -46.19 21.34
N LEU A 122 -12.48 -47.15 22.26
CA LEU A 122 -11.49 -48.23 22.17
C LEU A 122 -11.70 -48.99 20.86
N ARG A 123 -10.77 -48.82 19.93
CA ARG A 123 -10.79 -49.50 18.64
C ARG A 123 -10.60 -50.98 18.90
N SER A 124 -11.51 -51.82 18.38
CA SER A 124 -11.40 -53.27 18.52
C SER A 124 -10.05 -53.76 17.96
N PRO A 125 -9.33 -54.66 18.64
CA PRO A 125 -8.04 -55.19 18.17
C PRO A 125 -8.11 -55.78 16.77
N LYS A 126 -9.28 -56.30 16.37
CA LYS A 126 -9.55 -56.82 15.01
C LYS A 126 -9.34 -55.78 13.90
N HIS A 127 -9.43 -54.50 14.22
CA HIS A 127 -9.19 -53.42 13.26
C HIS A 127 -7.70 -53.26 12.90
N MET A 128 -6.79 -53.91 13.65
CA MET A 128 -5.37 -54.01 13.32
C MET A 128 -5.05 -55.26 12.50
N GLU A 129 -6.01 -56.18 12.30
CA GLU A 129 -5.81 -57.40 11.51
C GLU A 129 -5.80 -57.12 10.00
N TYR A 130 -6.47 -56.05 9.56
CA TYR A 130 -6.48 -55.59 8.17
C TYR A 130 -6.15 -54.09 8.13
N PRO A 131 -4.85 -53.74 8.05
CA PRO A 131 -4.40 -52.35 8.17
C PRO A 131 -4.58 -51.51 6.90
N PHE A 132 -5.13 -52.09 5.82
CA PHE A 132 -5.36 -51.44 4.53
C PHE A 132 -6.82 -51.61 4.09
#